data_AF-A0A6B3LR30-F1
#
_entry.id   AF-A0A6B3LR30-F1
#
_cell.length_a   1.000
_cell.length_b   1.000
_cell.length_c   1.000
_cell.angle_alpha   90.00
_cell.angle_beta   90.00
_cell.angle_gamma   90.00
#
_symmetry.space_group_name_H-M   'P 1'
#
loop_
_entity.id
_entity.type
_entity.pdbx_description
1 polymer ?
#
loop_
_entity_poly.entity_id
_entity_poly.type
_entity_poly.pdbx_seq_one_letter_code
_entity_poly.pdbx_strand_id
1 'polypeptide(L)' 'MKILVTGGAGFIGSAVVRHVIQSTQDSVVNLDKLT' A
#
# COMPACT_ATOMS: atom_id res chain seq x y z
N MET A 1 -10.48 7.22 4.08
CA MET A 1 -9.30 8.09 3.89
C MET A 1 -8.57 7.66 2.61
N LYS A 2 -7.75 8.54 2.02
CA LYS A 2 -6.88 8.17 0.88
C LYS A 2 -5.43 8.12 1.35
N ILE A 3 -4.79 6.96 1.20
CA ILE A 3 -3.43 6.67 1.69
C ILE A 3 -2.49 6.54 0.49
N LEU A 4 -1.39 7.30 0.49
CA LEU A 4 -0.29 7.12 -0.46
C LEU A 4 0.81 6.32 0.22
N VAL A 5 1.19 5.19 -0.38
CA VAL A 5 2.32 4.36 0.07
C VAL A 5 3.42 4.42 -0.97
N THR A 6 4.62 4.81 -0.56
CA THR A 6 5.83 4.67 -1.39
C THR A 6 6.55 3.38 -1.04
N GLY A 7 7.06 2.64 -2.02
CA GLY A 7 7.74 1.36 -1.76
C GLY A 7 6.78 0.22 -1.37
N GLY A 8 5.51 0.30 -1.79
CA GLY A 8 4.46 -0.66 -1.44
C GLY A 8 4.62 -2.05 -2.08
N ALA A 9 5.58 -2.25 -2.99
CA ALA A 9 5.95 -3.57 -3.50
C ALA A 9 7.06 -4.25 -2.68
N GLY A 10 7.66 -3.55 -1.71
CA GLY A 10 8.63 -4.13 -0.77
C GLY A 10 7.99 -5.08 0.25
N PHE A 11 8.82 -5.71 1.09
CA PHE A 11 8.35 -6.67 2.11
C PHE A 11 7.29 -6.05 3.03
N ILE A 12 7.62 -4.93 3.70
CA ILE A 12 6.72 -4.25 4.63
C ILE A 12 5.62 -3.51 3.87
N GLY A 13 5.99 -2.77 2.81
CA GLY A 13 5.04 -1.99 2.02
C GLY A 13 3.89 -2.85 1.48
N SER A 14 4.19 -4.05 0.99
CA SER A 14 3.17 -4.97 0.49
C SER A 14 2.24 -5.48 1.58
N ALA A 15 2.72 -5.65 2.81
CA ALA A 15 1.90 -6.05 3.95
C ALA A 15 0.94 -4.92 4.35
N VAL A 16 1.41 -3.67 4.34
CA VAL A 16 0.58 -2.48 4.60
C VAL A 16 -0.51 -2.34 3.53
N VAL A 17 -0.14 -2.41 2.25
CA VAL A 17 -1.12 -2.31 1.15
C VAL A 17 -2.20 -3.40 1.25
N ARG A 18 -1.79 -4.66 1.51
CA ARG A 18 -2.73 -5.77 1.71
C ARG A 18 -3.66 -5.54 2.91
N HIS A 19 -3.11 -5.08 4.04
CA HIS A 19 -3.90 -4.79 5.23
C HIS A 19 -4.94 -3.69 4.97
N VAL A 20 -4.55 -2.60 4.30
CA VAL A 20 -5.50 -1.51 3.97
C VAL A 20 -6.65 -2.04 3.09
N ILE A 21 -6.35 -2.82 2.05
CA ILE A 21 -7.37 -3.37 1.15
C ILE A 21 -8.29 -4.39 1.86
N GLN A 22 -7.74 -5.21 2.76
CA GLN A 22 -8.47 -6.34 3.36
C GLN A 22 -9.16 -6.00 4.68
N SER A 23 -8.72 -4.98 5.40
CA SER A 23 -9.11 -4.73 6.79
C SER A 23 -9.69 -3.34 7.03
N THR A 24 -9.68 -2.45 6.03
CA THR A 24 -10.25 -1.09 6.19
C THR A 24 -11.14 -0.72 5.00
N GLN A 25 -11.85 0.41 5.14
CA GLN A 25 -12.65 1.04 4.08
C GLN A 25 -11.84 2.11 3.32
N ASP A 26 -10.53 2.19 3.56
CA ASP A 26 -9.69 3.22 2.99
C ASP A 26 -9.24 2.85 1.58
N SER A 27 -8.96 3.87 0.78
CA SER A 27 -8.34 3.68 -0.53
C SER A 27 -6.83 3.88 -0.42
N VAL A 28 -6.06 3.02 -1.06
CA VAL A 28 -4.60 3.11 -1.11
C VAL A 28 -4.11 3.30 -2.54
N VAL A 29 -3.13 4.18 -2.71
CA VAL A 29 -2.35 4.34 -3.94
C VAL A 29 -0.92 3.91 -3.62
N ASN A 30 -0.42 2.90 -4.32
CA ASN A 30 0.98 2.49 -4.23
C ASN A 30 1.80 3.20 -5.31
N LEU A 31 2.80 3.98 -4.90
CA LEU A 31 3.81 4.56 -5.78
C LEU A 31 5.13 3.83 -5.56
N ASP A 32 5.55 3.04 -6.54
CA ASP A 32 6.78 2.27 -6.44
C ASP A 32 7.58 2.36 -7.74
N LYS A 33 8.90 2.40 -7.61
CA LYS A 33 9.82 2.29 -8.74
C LYS A 33 10.34 0.86 -8.76
N LEU A 34 9.64 0.03 -9.52
CA LEU A 34 10.12 -1.32 -9.81
C LEU A 34 11.28 -1.21 -10.79
N THR A 35 12.50 -1.51 -10.31
CA THR A 35 13.79 -1.44 -11.03
C THR A 35 14.04 -0.16 -11.82
#